data_AF-A0A9E3X727-F1
#
_entry.id   AF-A0A9E3X727-F1
#
_cell.length_a   1.000
_cell.length_b   1.000
_cell.length_c   1.000
_cell.angle_alpha   90.00
_cell.angle_beta   90.00
_cell.angle_gamma   90.00
#
_symmetry.space_group_name_H-M   'P 1'
#
loop_
_entity.id
_entity.type
_entity.pdbx_description
1 polymer ?
#
loop_
_entity_poly.entity_id
_entity_poly.type
_entity_poly.pdbx_seq_one_letter_code
_entity_poly.pdbx_strand_id
1 'polypeptide(L)'
;MVVFPRTTTDQKQRTQLVRFQHKGQRSAWVRDTQALPRRLQSTSLRATMIGILLVLSVSTSTFAQSCPLYSSPHQRIGFNVAPDNGIDIDDYDAAQLGGGWYHNYGMRLNPHHPGGIQYHQLVLSSINRAKLPELVGPMIANNPGSLWILGNEPDHVSQGGLVA
;
A
#
# COMPACT_ATOMS: atom_id res chain seq x y z
N MET A 1 -9.96 20.31 -13.28
CA MET A 1 -11.15 19.54 -13.70
C MET A 1 -10.84 18.06 -13.51
N VAL A 2 -11.32 17.47 -12.41
CA VAL A 2 -11.10 16.04 -12.12
C VAL A 2 -12.32 15.28 -12.60
N VAL A 3 -12.12 14.41 -13.60
CA VAL A 3 -13.15 13.47 -14.06
C VAL A 3 -12.92 12.16 -13.31
N PHE A 4 -13.89 11.76 -12.50
CA PHE A 4 -13.89 10.47 -11.83
C PHE A 4 -14.16 9.34 -12.83
N PRO A 5 -13.45 8.20 -12.75
CA PRO A 5 -13.83 7.01 -13.52
C PRO A 5 -15.06 6.34 -12.90
N ARG A 6 -15.96 5.87 -13.78
CA ARG A 6 -17.11 5.04 -13.40
C ARG A 6 -16.64 3.71 -12.80
N THR A 7 -17.17 3.38 -11.64
CA THR A 7 -17.13 2.04 -11.07
C THR A 7 -18.04 1.10 -11.87
N THR A 8 -17.47 0.05 -12.47
CA THR A 8 -18.23 -1.13 -12.89
C THR A 8 -17.86 -2.30 -12.01
N THR A 9 -18.82 -2.67 -11.17
CA THR A 9 -18.97 -3.93 -10.45
C THR A 9 -18.99 -5.11 -11.44
N ASP A 10 -18.09 -6.07 -11.30
CA ASP A 10 -18.39 -7.46 -11.66
C ASP A 10 -17.55 -8.43 -10.80
N GLN A 11 -18.18 -8.91 -9.73
CA GLN A 11 -17.63 -9.93 -8.84
C GLN A 11 -18.25 -11.27 -9.22
N LYS A 12 -17.66 -11.98 -10.20
CA LYS A 12 -18.00 -13.39 -10.49
C LYS A 12 -17.07 -14.32 -9.74
N GLN A 13 -17.50 -14.78 -8.57
CA GLN A 13 -16.92 -15.97 -7.94
C GLN A 13 -17.31 -17.22 -8.75
N ARG A 14 -16.32 -17.90 -9.33
CA ARG A 14 -16.46 -19.23 -9.92
C ARG A 14 -15.90 -20.28 -8.97
N THR A 15 -16.80 -20.94 -8.25
CA THR A 15 -16.54 -22.20 -7.56
C THR A 15 -16.34 -23.29 -8.62
N GLN A 16 -15.16 -23.87 -8.72
CA GLN A 16 -14.95 -25.11 -9.49
C GLN A 16 -14.85 -26.29 -8.53
N LEU A 17 -15.93 -27.06 -8.46
CA LEU A 17 -15.98 -28.37 -7.83
C LEU A 17 -15.55 -29.40 -8.88
N VAL A 18 -14.35 -29.95 -8.74
CA VAL A 18 -13.86 -31.03 -9.61
C VAL A 18 -14.21 -32.36 -8.95
N ARG A 19 -15.18 -33.08 -9.52
CA ARG A 19 -15.56 -34.45 -9.15
C ARG A 19 -15.16 -35.39 -10.29
N PHE A 20 -14.12 -36.19 -10.09
CA PHE A 20 -13.78 -37.29 -11.00
C PHE A 20 -14.51 -38.56 -10.56
N GLN A 21 -15.34 -39.08 -11.47
CA GLN A 21 -16.05 -40.35 -11.35
C GLN A 21 -15.33 -41.36 -12.24
N HIS A 22 -14.69 -42.38 -11.66
CA HIS A 22 -14.09 -43.48 -12.41
C HIS A 22 -15.01 -44.70 -12.35
N LYS A 23 -15.56 -45.09 -13.50
CA LYS A 23 -16.23 -46.39 -13.74
C LYS A 23 -15.31 -47.26 -14.57
N GLY A 24 -15.19 -48.54 -14.20
CA GLY A 24 -14.49 -49.59 -14.96
C GLY A 24 -14.23 -50.77 -14.02
N GLN A 25 -15.10 -51.77 -13.99
CA GLN A 25 -15.08 -53.00 -14.80
C GLN A 25 -14.26 -54.13 -14.14
N ARG A 26 -14.89 -55.30 -14.14
CA ARG A 26 -14.61 -56.53 -13.40
C ARG A 26 -13.32 -57.22 -13.87
N SER A 27 -12.71 -58.03 -13.00
CA SER A 27 -12.24 -59.38 -13.33
C SER A 27 -11.86 -60.13 -12.05
N ALA A 28 -12.49 -61.28 -11.85
CA ALA A 28 -12.17 -62.24 -10.82
C ALA A 28 -10.93 -63.06 -11.24
N TRP A 29 -9.98 -63.21 -10.33
CA TRP A 29 -9.02 -64.31 -10.35
C TRP A 29 -8.87 -64.84 -8.92
N VAL A 30 -9.40 -66.04 -8.72
CA VAL A 30 -9.09 -66.92 -7.59
C VAL A 30 -7.67 -67.43 -7.79
N ARG A 31 -6.79 -67.26 -6.80
CA ARG A 31 -5.58 -68.06 -6.65
C ARG A 31 -5.32 -68.34 -5.17
N ASP A 32 -4.97 -69.59 -4.94
CA ASP A 32 -4.85 -70.26 -3.67
C ASP A 32 -3.89 -69.62 -2.67
N THR A 33 -4.31 -69.72 -1.41
CA THR A 33 -3.55 -69.58 -0.18
C THR A 33 -2.23 -70.35 -0.21
N GLN A 34 -1.12 -69.64 0.01
CA GLN A 34 -0.01 -70.15 0.80
C GLN A 34 0.35 -69.14 1.89
N ALA A 35 0.27 -69.61 3.13
CA ALA A 35 0.55 -68.85 4.34
C ALA A 35 2.06 -68.55 4.44
N LEU A 36 2.42 -67.27 4.41
CA LEU A 36 3.76 -66.82 4.77
C LEU A 36 3.83 -66.45 6.26
N PRO A 37 4.95 -66.75 6.94
CA PRO A 37 5.11 -66.54 8.37
C PRO A 37 5.05 -65.05 8.74
N ARG A 38 4.23 -64.76 9.76
CA ARG A 38 4.14 -63.46 10.44
C ARG A 38 5.45 -63.15 11.15
N ARG A 39 6.33 -62.34 10.57
CA ARG A 39 7.29 -61.49 11.32
C ARG A 39 8.02 -60.50 10.41
N LEU A 40 7.38 -59.38 10.11
CA LEU A 40 8.10 -58.13 9.81
C LEU A 40 7.48 -57.00 10.63
N GLN A 41 8.03 -56.93 11.84
CA GLN A 41 8.32 -55.75 12.65
C GLN A 41 7.63 -54.45 12.23
N SER A 42 6.68 -54.07 13.07
CA SER A 42 5.95 -52.81 13.14
C SER A 42 6.84 -51.62 13.53
N THR A 43 7.86 -51.29 12.74
CA THR A 43 8.70 -50.10 12.97
C THR A 43 8.58 -49.04 11.86
N SER A 44 7.76 -49.28 10.83
CA SER A 44 7.67 -48.38 9.66
C SER A 44 6.59 -47.28 9.75
N LEU A 45 5.76 -47.23 10.79
CA LEU A 45 4.70 -46.21 10.91
C LEU A 45 5.05 -45.02 11.81
N ARG A 46 5.99 -45.20 12.77
CA ARG A 46 6.36 -44.13 13.71
C ARG A 46 7.40 -43.17 13.14
N ALA A 47 8.36 -43.66 12.36
CA ALA A 47 9.39 -42.81 11.74
C ALA A 47 8.82 -41.85 10.69
N THR A 48 7.81 -42.30 9.93
CA THR A 48 7.19 -41.52 8.84
C THR A 48 6.30 -40.40 9.37
N MET A 49 5.59 -40.61 10.48
CA MET A 49 4.80 -39.56 11.14
C MET A 49 5.67 -38.43 11.72
N ILE A 50 6.83 -38.76 12.28
CA ILE A 50 7.76 -37.75 12.84
C ILE A 50 8.33 -36.88 11.71
N GLY A 51 8.71 -37.48 10.57
CA GLY A 51 9.17 -36.72 9.40
C GLY A 51 8.10 -35.78 8.83
N ILE A 52 6.83 -36.23 8.75
CA ILE A 52 5.71 -35.40 8.28
C ILE A 52 5.41 -34.25 9.25
N LEU A 53 5.46 -34.48 10.58
CA LEU A 53 5.29 -33.41 11.56
C LEU A 53 6.41 -32.37 11.52
N LEU A 54 7.65 -32.79 11.26
CA LEU A 54 8.81 -31.89 11.11
C LEU A 54 8.75 -31.05 9.83
N VAL A 55 8.24 -31.60 8.72
CA VAL A 55 8.07 -30.84 7.47
C VAL A 55 6.89 -29.86 7.57
N LEU A 56 5.83 -30.21 8.30
CA LEU A 56 4.68 -29.31 8.51
C LEU A 56 4.95 -28.18 9.52
N SER A 57 5.99 -28.27 10.34
CA SER A 57 6.31 -27.26 11.37
C SER A 57 7.25 -26.14 10.89
N VAL A 58 7.81 -26.22 9.69
CA VAL A 58 8.74 -25.21 9.14
C VAL A 58 8.08 -24.25 8.14
N SER A 59 6.79 -24.42 7.86
CA SER A 59 6.02 -23.45 7.05
C SER A 59 5.55 -22.27 7.88
N THR A 60 6.44 -21.59 8.60
CA THR A 60 6.17 -20.22 9.03
C THR A 60 6.26 -19.37 7.78
N SER A 61 5.13 -19.07 7.16
CA SER A 61 5.05 -18.05 6.13
C SER A 61 5.59 -16.75 6.73
N THR A 62 6.84 -16.41 6.42
CA THR A 62 7.37 -15.06 6.59
C THR A 62 6.64 -14.18 5.59
N PHE A 63 5.40 -13.80 5.94
CA PHE A 63 4.80 -12.64 5.33
C PHE A 63 5.72 -11.48 5.66
N ALA A 64 6.23 -10.81 4.64
CA ALA A 64 6.77 -9.47 4.81
C ALA A 64 5.62 -8.61 5.36
N GLN A 65 5.50 -8.53 6.69
CA GLN A 65 4.66 -7.52 7.33
C GLN A 65 5.36 -6.20 7.06
N SER A 66 4.99 -5.54 5.96
CA SER A 66 5.27 -4.12 5.85
C SER A 66 4.51 -3.46 7.00
N CYS A 67 5.25 -2.81 7.90
CA CYS A 67 4.63 -1.87 8.81
C CYS A 67 3.73 -0.94 7.97
N PRO A 68 2.55 -0.53 8.47
CA PRO A 68 1.73 0.43 7.76
C PRO A 68 2.59 1.63 7.38
N LEU A 69 2.81 1.83 6.07
CA LEU A 69 3.63 2.94 5.55
C LEU A 69 3.09 4.30 6.04
N TYR A 70 1.79 4.33 6.35
CA TYR A 70 1.07 5.48 6.86
C TYR A 70 0.36 5.10 8.16
N SER A 71 0.32 6.04 9.10
CA SER A 71 -0.36 5.87 10.40
C SER A 71 -1.89 5.83 10.26
N SER A 72 -2.44 6.37 9.18
CA SER A 72 -3.86 6.28 8.84
C SER A 72 -4.08 6.19 7.31
N PRO A 73 -5.24 5.66 6.86
CA PRO A 73 -5.59 5.70 5.44
C PRO A 73 -5.64 7.11 4.84
N HIS A 74 -5.99 8.11 5.66
CA HIS A 74 -6.14 9.50 5.21
C HIS A 74 -4.81 10.10 4.75
N GLN A 75 -3.68 9.69 5.35
CA GLN A 75 -2.35 10.20 4.97
C GLN A 75 -1.92 9.83 3.53
N ARG A 76 -2.59 8.88 2.88
CA ARG A 76 -2.37 8.55 1.46
C ARG A 76 -2.97 9.57 0.51
N ILE A 77 -3.96 10.32 0.97
CA ILE A 77 -4.77 11.21 0.15
C ILE A 77 -4.46 12.64 0.58
N GLY A 78 -4.12 13.46 -0.41
CA GLY A 78 -4.05 14.90 -0.24
C GLY A 78 -4.60 15.62 -1.46
N PHE A 79 -4.74 16.93 -1.30
CA PHE A 79 -5.35 17.78 -2.31
C PHE A 79 -4.69 19.15 -2.34
N ASN A 80 -4.89 19.85 -3.45
CA ASN A 80 -4.33 21.18 -3.65
C ASN A 80 -5.41 22.22 -3.41
N VAL A 81 -5.06 23.29 -2.71
CA VAL A 81 -5.89 24.48 -2.56
C VAL A 81 -5.31 25.54 -3.47
N ALA A 82 -6.09 26.01 -4.44
CA ALA A 82 -5.70 27.15 -5.27
C ALA A 82 -6.04 28.43 -4.50
N PRO A 83 -5.06 29.28 -4.15
CA PRO A 83 -5.30 30.48 -3.34
C PRO A 83 -5.91 31.65 -4.15
N ASP A 84 -6.66 31.34 -5.20
CA ASP A 84 -7.19 32.31 -6.15
C ASP A 84 -8.21 33.23 -5.46
N ASN A 85 -8.12 34.53 -5.72
CA ASN A 85 -9.02 35.56 -5.15
C ASN A 85 -9.04 35.60 -3.61
N GLY A 86 -7.95 35.19 -2.95
CA GLY A 86 -7.84 35.20 -1.49
C GLY A 86 -8.57 34.06 -0.79
N ILE A 87 -9.07 33.09 -1.57
CA ILE A 87 -9.65 31.85 -1.02
C ILE A 87 -8.52 31.01 -0.40
N ASP A 88 -8.79 30.37 0.73
CA ASP A 88 -7.86 29.52 1.46
C ASP A 88 -8.55 28.24 1.92
N ILE A 89 -7.81 27.37 2.60
CA ILE A 89 -8.33 26.09 3.10
C ILE A 89 -9.55 26.25 4.02
N ASP A 90 -9.63 27.35 4.78
CA ASP A 90 -10.70 27.62 5.74
C ASP A 90 -12.03 27.98 5.08
N ASP A 91 -12.02 28.34 3.80
CA ASP A 91 -13.23 28.62 3.02
C ASP A 91 -13.95 27.33 2.56
N TYR A 92 -13.39 26.16 2.88
CA TYR A 92 -13.93 24.85 2.54
C TYR A 92 -14.15 24.00 3.78
N ASP A 93 -15.16 23.12 3.73
CA ASP A 93 -15.24 21.98 4.66
C ASP A 93 -14.28 20.87 4.20
N ALA A 94 -12.98 21.13 4.35
CA ALA A 94 -11.91 20.27 3.87
C ALA A 94 -11.90 18.88 4.56
N ALA A 95 -12.47 18.77 5.75
CA ALA A 95 -12.54 17.51 6.50
C ALA A 95 -13.39 16.46 5.77
N GLN A 96 -14.42 16.88 5.00
CA GLN A 96 -15.27 15.97 4.22
C GLN A 96 -14.52 15.24 3.10
N LEU A 97 -13.38 15.77 2.64
CA LEU A 97 -12.56 15.14 1.61
C LEU A 97 -11.78 13.92 2.13
N GLY A 98 -11.66 13.76 3.44
CA GLY A 98 -10.94 12.63 4.05
C GLY A 98 -9.43 12.62 3.78
N GLY A 99 -8.87 13.74 3.31
CA GLY A 99 -7.44 13.90 3.07
C GLY A 99 -6.66 14.12 4.37
N GLY A 100 -5.46 13.56 4.47
CA GLY A 100 -4.56 13.75 5.61
C GLY A 100 -3.67 14.98 5.46
N TRP A 101 -3.54 15.51 4.24
CA TRP A 101 -2.70 16.66 3.94
C TRP A 101 -3.23 17.51 2.79
N TYR A 102 -2.79 18.76 2.74
CA TYR A 102 -3.03 19.68 1.62
C TYR A 102 -1.78 20.53 1.34
N HIS A 103 -1.72 21.16 0.17
CA HIS A 103 -0.78 22.25 -0.11
C HIS A 103 -1.40 23.26 -1.06
N ASN A 104 -0.76 24.42 -1.21
CA ASN A 104 -1.22 25.48 -2.11
C ASN A 104 -0.10 25.99 -3.03
N TYR A 105 0.85 25.11 -3.37
CA TYR A 105 2.03 25.42 -4.19
C TYR A 105 2.99 26.46 -3.60
N GLY A 106 2.93 26.70 -2.27
CA GLY A 106 3.77 27.66 -1.60
C GLY A 106 4.36 27.15 -0.29
N MET A 107 5.03 28.08 0.40
CA MET A 107 5.43 27.91 1.79
C MET A 107 4.62 28.83 2.68
N ARG A 108 4.35 28.41 3.92
CA ARG A 108 3.66 29.21 4.93
C ARG A 108 4.39 29.14 6.26
N LEU A 109 4.50 30.30 6.91
CA LEU A 109 5.13 30.38 8.22
C LEU A 109 4.23 29.71 9.26
N ASN A 110 2.95 30.07 9.29
CA ASN A 110 1.94 29.52 10.19
C ASN A 110 0.78 28.95 9.35
N PRO A 111 0.94 27.76 8.74
CA PRO A 111 -0.14 27.16 7.98
C PRO A 111 -1.31 26.78 8.87
N HIS A 112 -2.51 26.76 8.28
CA HIS A 112 -3.72 26.36 8.97
C HIS A 112 -3.86 24.84 8.94
N HIS A 113 -4.50 24.26 9.96
CA HIS A 113 -4.65 22.81 10.10
C HIS A 113 -6.09 22.41 10.45
N PRO A 114 -7.09 22.81 9.64
CA PRO A 114 -8.48 22.48 9.91
C PRO A 114 -8.67 20.97 9.98
N GLY A 115 -9.35 20.48 11.03
CA GLY A 115 -9.56 19.05 11.25
C GLY A 115 -8.27 18.23 11.43
N GLY A 116 -7.13 18.87 11.70
CA GLY A 116 -5.82 18.20 11.84
C GLY A 116 -5.13 17.87 10.52
N ILE A 117 -5.66 18.33 9.38
CA ILE A 117 -5.06 18.14 8.06
C ILE A 117 -3.69 18.85 8.03
N GLN A 118 -2.66 18.14 7.58
CA GLN A 118 -1.29 18.66 7.55
C GLN A 118 -1.05 19.54 6.32
N TYR A 119 -0.34 20.65 6.48
CA TYR A 119 0.13 21.44 5.35
C TYR A 119 1.49 20.93 4.88
N HIS A 120 1.57 20.54 3.62
CA HIS A 120 2.82 20.18 2.95
C HIS A 120 3.40 21.43 2.28
N GLN A 121 4.62 21.78 2.67
CA GLN A 121 5.30 22.97 2.20
C GLN A 121 5.87 22.70 0.80
N LEU A 122 5.76 23.64 -0.14
CA LEU A 122 6.37 23.50 -1.47
C LEU A 122 7.38 24.62 -1.73
N VAL A 123 8.62 24.24 -1.99
CA VAL A 123 9.69 25.14 -2.44
C VAL A 123 9.77 25.07 -3.95
N LEU A 124 9.32 26.11 -4.66
CA LEU A 124 9.41 26.15 -6.12
C LEU A 124 10.87 26.19 -6.57
N SER A 125 11.18 25.49 -7.66
CA SER A 125 12.52 25.45 -8.26
C SER A 125 12.96 26.80 -8.86
N SER A 126 12.01 27.68 -9.16
CA SER A 126 12.22 29.05 -9.62
C SER A 126 12.64 30.02 -8.50
N ILE A 127 12.68 29.58 -7.24
CA ILE A 127 13.13 30.41 -6.12
C ILE A 127 14.56 30.90 -6.35
N ASN A 128 14.82 32.18 -6.02
CA ASN A 128 16.17 32.71 -6.08
C ASN A 128 17.05 32.01 -5.02
N ARG A 129 17.92 31.11 -5.48
CA ARG A 129 18.80 30.30 -4.62
C ARG A 129 19.73 31.14 -3.74
N ALA A 130 20.14 32.33 -4.19
CA ALA A 130 20.97 33.23 -3.39
C ALA A 130 20.23 33.79 -2.16
N LYS A 131 18.89 33.81 -2.20
CA LYS A 131 18.02 34.27 -1.10
C LYS A 131 17.41 33.12 -0.30
N LEU A 132 17.79 31.87 -0.58
CA LEU A 132 17.17 30.69 0.03
C LEU A 132 17.24 30.69 1.56
N PRO A 133 18.37 31.05 2.22
CA PRO A 133 18.40 31.14 3.67
C PRO A 133 17.41 32.16 4.26
N GLU A 134 17.23 33.30 3.60
CA GLU A 134 16.31 34.37 4.03
C GLU A 134 14.84 33.98 3.81
N LEU A 135 14.53 33.39 2.65
CA LEU A 135 13.16 33.07 2.26
C LEU A 135 12.63 31.77 2.90
N VAL A 136 13.49 30.76 3.06
CA VAL A 136 13.10 29.41 3.50
C VAL A 136 13.50 29.15 4.95
N GLY A 137 14.59 29.75 5.43
CA GLY A 137 15.12 29.52 6.78
C GLY A 137 14.09 29.75 7.89
N PRO A 138 13.38 30.90 7.93
CA PRO A 138 12.31 31.13 8.92
C PRO A 138 11.16 30.13 8.82
N MET A 139 10.80 29.71 7.59
CA MET A 139 9.73 28.73 7.37
C MET A 139 10.10 27.36 7.93
N ILE A 140 11.34 26.90 7.72
CA ILE A 140 11.85 25.64 8.28
C ILE A 140 11.91 25.71 9.81
N ALA A 141 12.43 26.81 10.35
CA ALA A 141 12.58 26.98 11.80
C ALA A 141 11.22 26.94 12.53
N ASN A 142 10.16 27.48 11.91
CA ASN A 142 8.83 27.53 12.50
C ASN A 142 7.99 26.26 12.27
N ASN A 143 8.38 25.39 11.34
CA ASN A 143 7.61 24.20 10.95
C ASN A 143 8.44 22.90 11.10
N PRO A 144 8.96 22.57 12.29
CA PRO A 144 9.70 21.33 12.50
C PRO A 144 8.78 20.11 12.32
N GLY A 145 9.25 19.12 11.56
CA GLY A 145 8.51 17.88 11.30
C GLY A 145 7.51 17.94 10.14
N SER A 146 7.31 19.11 9.52
CA SER A 146 6.50 19.22 8.29
C SER A 146 7.14 18.49 7.11
N LEU A 147 6.30 18.05 6.17
CA LEU A 147 6.75 17.53 4.87
C LEU A 147 7.04 18.68 3.92
N TRP A 148 8.16 18.58 3.20
CA TRP A 148 8.61 19.56 2.22
C TRP A 148 8.73 18.93 0.83
N ILE A 149 8.07 19.54 -0.14
CA ILE A 149 8.11 19.21 -1.56
C ILE A 149 9.08 20.19 -2.23
N LEU A 150 10.01 19.67 -3.03
CA LEU A 150 11.00 20.47 -3.74
C LEU A 150 10.70 20.45 -5.25
N GLY A 151 10.35 21.61 -5.79
CA GLY A 151 9.96 21.80 -7.18
C GLY A 151 8.49 21.47 -7.46
N ASN A 152 7.96 22.08 -8.51
CA ASN A 152 6.68 21.72 -9.11
C ASN A 152 6.93 21.53 -10.60
N GLU A 153 6.81 20.30 -11.10
CA GLU A 153 7.02 19.95 -12.52
C GLU A 153 8.28 20.63 -13.11
N PRO A 154 9.48 20.30 -12.60
CA PRO A 154 10.72 20.97 -13.01
C PRO A 154 11.04 20.80 -14.50
N ASP A 155 10.45 19.80 -15.15
CA ASP A 155 10.51 19.55 -16.59
C ASP A 155 9.61 20.48 -17.42
N HIS A 156 8.71 21.25 -16.78
CA HIS A 156 7.81 22.18 -17.45
C HIS A 156 8.21 23.64 -17.22
N VAL A 157 8.53 24.36 -18.30
CA VAL A 157 9.03 25.75 -18.28
C VAL A 157 8.13 26.73 -17.49
N SER A 158 6.81 26.57 -17.55
CA SER A 158 5.88 27.50 -16.90
C SER A 158 5.56 27.17 -15.43
N GLN A 159 6.09 26.07 -14.88
CA GLN A 159 5.72 25.58 -13.53
C GLN A 159 6.92 25.61 -12.59
N GLY A 160 8.01 24.97 -12.98
CA GLY A 160 9.24 24.93 -12.21
C GLY A 160 10.50 24.94 -13.06
N GLY A 161 10.35 25.07 -14.38
CA GLY A 161 11.38 24.96 -15.41
C GLY A 161 12.82 25.07 -14.91
N LEU A 162 13.49 23.92 -14.83
CA LEU A 162 14.95 23.82 -14.78
C LEU A 162 15.49 23.70 -16.20
N VAL A 163 15.01 24.53 -17.12
CA VAL A 163 15.59 24.61 -18.46
C VAL A 163 16.88 25.41 -18.36
N ALA A 164 18.00 24.69 -18.56
CA ALA A 164 19.36 25.20 -18.55
C ALA A 164 19.61 26.24 -19.66
#